data_AF-A0A060WS93-F1
#
_entry.id   AF-A0A060WS93-F1
#
_cell.length_a   1.000
_cell.length_b   1.000
_cell.length_c   1.000
_cell.angle_alpha   90.00
_cell.angle_beta   90.00
_cell.angle_gamma   90.00
#
_symmetry.space_group_name_H-M   'P 1'
#
loop_
_entity.id
_entity.type
_entity.pdbx_description
1 polymer ?
#
loop_
_entity_poly.entity_id
_entity_poly.type
_entity_poly.pdbx_seq_one_letter_code
_entity_poly.pdbx_strand_id
1 'polypeptide(L)'
;MCSYFSLFSPPHEAVKAEMLAKQSELDQFSSKGKLLLCDLKKIPDCEAQLMTTDMQTLVDQWLEVSERIENNIEHLSQSLALSDDVQQISEEIEGWTNSSMMELSESLNNLIGSQRMETRLSALQLEMGKKEHQLVTLQGKVSELKQLNCSQDTPAKLQVLEADLRKKLSQVQKLCEQAKGNLRDFSSQRKQLEDYITQMSDWLKSIEQSLTSSPIGSDLEDICRVKVGRH
;
A
#
# COMPACT_ATOMS: atom_id res chain seq x y z
N MET A 1 0.51 13.95 7.55
CA MET A 1 0.44 13.96 6.07
C MET A 1 -0.75 14.72 5.50
N CYS A 2 -1.57 15.43 6.31
CA CYS A 2 -2.75 16.17 5.84
C CYS A 2 -2.46 17.43 4.98
N SER A 3 -1.20 17.71 4.65
CA SER A 3 -0.79 18.95 3.94
C SER A 3 -0.51 18.76 2.45
N TYR A 4 -0.55 17.52 1.94
CA TYR A 4 -0.14 17.24 0.57
C TYR A 4 -1.25 17.38 -0.48
N PHE A 5 -2.52 17.28 -0.09
CA PHE A 5 -3.67 17.17 -1.01
C PHE A 5 -4.68 18.32 -0.93
N SER A 6 -4.42 19.33 -0.09
CA SER A 6 -5.26 20.54 0.00
C SER A 6 -5.28 21.39 -1.28
N LEU A 7 -4.49 21.04 -2.30
CA LEU A 7 -4.47 21.69 -3.62
C LEU A 7 -5.50 21.14 -4.63
N PHE A 8 -6.24 20.07 -4.30
CA PHE A 8 -7.20 19.43 -5.23
C PHE A 8 -8.68 19.60 -4.85
N SER A 9 -9.02 20.57 -4.00
CA SER A 9 -10.41 21.01 -3.78
C SER A 9 -10.88 21.86 -4.99
N PRO A 10 -12.10 21.69 -5.54
CA PRO A 10 -12.35 21.85 -6.97
C PRO A 10 -12.70 23.28 -7.42
N PRO A 11 -11.80 24.03 -8.07
CA PRO A 11 -12.16 25.23 -8.83
C PRO A 11 -13.01 24.91 -10.09
N HIS A 12 -13.11 23.65 -10.52
CA HIS A 12 -13.75 23.29 -11.79
C HIS A 12 -15.28 23.42 -11.78
N GLU A 13 -15.96 23.14 -10.66
CA GLU A 13 -17.42 23.37 -10.53
C GLU A 13 -17.76 24.87 -10.59
N ALA A 14 -16.91 25.72 -10.01
CA ALA A 14 -17.07 27.17 -10.11
C ALA A 14 -16.91 27.66 -11.56
N VAL A 15 -15.92 27.14 -12.29
CA VAL A 15 -15.70 27.46 -13.71
C VAL A 15 -16.86 26.96 -14.59
N LYS A 16 -17.42 25.78 -14.28
CA LYS A 16 -18.59 25.23 -14.98
C LYS A 16 -19.84 26.09 -14.73
N ALA A 17 -20.08 26.51 -13.49
CA ALA A 17 -21.18 27.40 -13.14
C ALA A 17 -21.06 28.77 -13.82
N GLU A 18 -19.85 29.33 -13.89
CA GLU A 18 -19.57 30.59 -14.61
C GLU A 18 -19.84 30.44 -16.12
N MET A 19 -19.44 29.32 -16.73
CA MET A 19 -19.72 29.04 -18.15
C MET A 19 -21.22 28.95 -18.43
N LEU A 20 -21.99 28.28 -17.56
CA LEU A 20 -23.45 28.21 -17.70
C LEU A 20 -24.10 29.59 -17.58
N ALA A 21 -23.61 30.44 -16.68
CA ALA A 21 -24.09 31.82 -16.56
C ALA A 21 -23.80 32.61 -17.84
N LYS A 22 -22.60 32.46 -18.40
CA LYS A 22 -22.17 33.14 -19.64
C LYS A 22 -22.87 32.62 -20.90
N GLN A 23 -23.27 31.35 -20.96
CA GLN A 23 -24.14 30.82 -22.03
C GLN A 23 -25.47 31.58 -22.10
N SER A 24 -26.09 31.86 -20.95
CA SER A 24 -27.35 32.61 -20.91
C SER A 24 -27.18 34.06 -21.40
N GLU A 25 -26.04 34.69 -21.11
CA GLU A 25 -25.72 36.03 -21.64
C GLU A 25 -25.55 36.01 -23.16
N LEU A 26 -24.87 34.98 -23.69
CA LEU A 26 -24.68 34.80 -25.13
C LEU A 26 -26.00 34.54 -25.86
N ASP A 27 -26.89 33.71 -25.31
CA ASP A 27 -28.19 33.43 -25.90
C ASP A 27 -29.02 34.72 -26.01
N GLN A 28 -28.95 35.57 -24.98
CA GLN A 28 -29.61 36.87 -24.98
C GLN A 28 -28.98 37.82 -26.01
N PHE A 29 -27.65 37.88 -26.10
CA PHE A 29 -26.94 38.65 -27.12
C PHE A 29 -27.31 38.20 -28.53
N SER A 30 -27.31 36.90 -28.79
CA SER A 30 -27.69 36.29 -30.07
C SER A 30 -29.14 36.62 -30.43
N SER A 31 -30.07 36.51 -29.48
CA SER A 31 -31.48 36.88 -29.69
C SER A 31 -31.64 38.37 -30.02
N LYS A 32 -30.99 39.26 -29.26
CA LYS A 32 -31.03 40.72 -29.50
C LYS A 32 -30.38 41.08 -30.83
N GLY A 33 -29.26 40.45 -31.17
CA GLY A 33 -28.56 40.65 -32.43
C GLY A 33 -29.41 40.22 -33.62
N LYS A 34 -30.14 39.09 -33.54
CA LYS A 34 -31.09 38.66 -34.60
C LYS A 34 -32.19 39.69 -34.84
N LEU A 35 -32.75 40.28 -33.77
CA LEU A 35 -33.77 41.33 -33.86
C LEU A 35 -33.20 42.59 -34.53
N LEU A 36 -32.03 43.06 -34.08
CA LEU A 36 -31.35 44.21 -34.66
C LEU A 36 -31.04 43.98 -36.15
N LEU A 37 -30.64 42.76 -36.53
CA LEU A 37 -30.34 42.40 -37.91
C LEU A 37 -31.59 42.46 -38.80
N CYS A 38 -32.76 42.11 -38.26
CA CYS A 38 -34.04 42.26 -38.95
C CYS A 38 -34.41 43.74 -39.15
N ASP A 39 -34.04 44.62 -38.22
CA ASP A 39 -34.29 46.06 -38.33
C ASP A 39 -33.31 46.75 -39.28
N LEU A 40 -32.02 46.42 -39.21
CA LEU A 40 -30.99 46.96 -40.12
C LEU A 40 -31.26 46.59 -41.58
N LYS A 41 -31.80 45.39 -41.85
CA LYS A 41 -32.24 44.98 -43.20
C LYS A 41 -33.36 45.84 -43.78
N LYS A 42 -34.10 46.59 -42.96
CA LYS A 42 -35.15 47.53 -43.41
C LYS A 42 -34.58 48.89 -43.85
N ILE A 43 -33.30 49.16 -43.54
CA ILE A 43 -32.62 50.40 -43.86
C ILE A 43 -31.89 50.22 -45.21
N PRO A 44 -32.20 51.03 -46.25
CA PRO A 44 -31.46 51.01 -47.52
C PRO A 44 -29.97 51.32 -47.30
N ASP A 45 -29.08 50.66 -48.04
CA ASP A 45 -27.61 50.82 -47.99
C ASP A 45 -26.94 50.51 -46.63
N CYS A 46 -27.62 49.80 -45.72
CA CYS A 46 -27.04 49.37 -44.46
C CYS A 46 -26.21 48.07 -44.60
N GLU A 47 -24.94 48.08 -44.16
CA GLU A 47 -24.03 46.92 -44.18
C GLU A 47 -24.33 45.87 -43.08
N ALA A 48 -25.56 45.36 -43.03
CA ALA A 48 -25.99 44.33 -42.06
C ALA A 48 -25.20 43.00 -42.17
N GLN A 49 -24.43 42.80 -43.23
CA GLN A 49 -23.57 41.63 -43.42
C GLN A 49 -22.40 41.58 -42.43
N LEU A 50 -21.75 42.71 -42.15
CA LEU A 50 -20.63 42.74 -41.18
C LEU A 50 -21.11 42.29 -39.79
N MET A 51 -22.27 42.79 -39.34
CA MET A 51 -22.86 42.37 -38.08
C MET A 51 -23.25 40.88 -38.05
N THR A 52 -23.69 40.33 -39.20
CA THR A 52 -23.99 38.89 -39.30
C THR A 52 -22.72 38.06 -39.07
N THR A 53 -21.62 38.46 -39.71
CA THR A 53 -20.31 37.80 -39.59
C THR A 53 -19.75 37.90 -38.18
N ASP A 54 -19.81 39.07 -37.54
CA ASP A 54 -19.35 39.27 -36.17
C ASP A 54 -20.14 38.41 -35.17
N MET A 55 -21.48 38.37 -35.33
CA MET A 55 -22.33 37.51 -34.52
C MET A 55 -22.00 36.02 -34.69
N GLN A 56 -21.78 35.56 -35.92
CA GLN A 56 -21.40 34.17 -36.19
C GLN A 56 -20.04 33.84 -35.56
N THR A 57 -19.06 34.73 -35.73
CA THR A 57 -17.71 34.56 -35.17
C THR A 57 -17.75 34.44 -33.64
N LEU A 58 -18.58 35.25 -32.97
CA LEU A 58 -18.68 35.23 -31.52
C LEU A 58 -19.34 33.92 -31.01
N VAL A 59 -20.32 33.38 -31.75
CA VAL A 59 -20.90 32.06 -31.46
C VAL A 59 -19.87 30.95 -31.67
N ASP A 60 -19.11 30.99 -32.75
CA ASP A 60 -18.08 29.98 -33.06
C ASP A 60 -16.98 29.98 -31.98
N GLN A 61 -16.49 31.15 -31.58
CA GLN A 61 -15.50 31.30 -30.50
C GLN A 61 -16.04 30.81 -29.16
N TRP A 62 -17.33 31.07 -28.88
CA TRP A 62 -17.94 30.56 -27.66
C TRP A 62 -17.98 29.04 -27.64
N LEU A 63 -18.39 28.40 -28.74
CA LEU A 63 -18.39 26.94 -28.87
C LEU A 63 -16.99 26.35 -28.66
N GLU A 64 -15.97 26.95 -29.26
CA GLU A 64 -14.57 26.55 -29.08
C GLU A 64 -14.14 26.65 -27.60
N VAL A 65 -14.46 27.76 -26.94
CA VAL A 65 -14.13 27.96 -25.52
C VAL A 65 -14.88 26.98 -24.62
N SER A 66 -16.16 26.73 -24.89
CA SER A 66 -16.97 25.76 -24.14
C SER A 66 -16.45 24.33 -24.30
N GLU A 67 -16.13 23.90 -25.53
CA GLU A 67 -15.54 22.59 -25.79
C GLU A 67 -14.20 22.42 -25.06
N ARG A 68 -13.35 23.46 -25.11
CA ARG A 68 -12.07 23.46 -24.40
C ARG A 68 -12.25 23.38 -22.88
N ILE A 69 -13.24 24.05 -22.31
CA ILE A 69 -13.54 23.98 -20.87
C ILE A 69 -14.02 22.58 -20.49
N GLU A 70 -14.94 21.98 -21.26
CA GLU A 70 -15.45 20.64 -20.96
C GLU A 70 -14.32 19.59 -21.03
N ASN A 71 -13.46 19.65 -22.06
CA ASN A 71 -12.27 18.80 -22.16
C ASN A 71 -11.33 18.99 -20.95
N ASN A 72 -11.14 20.21 -20.47
CA ASN A 72 -10.34 20.48 -19.27
C ASN A 72 -10.99 19.92 -18.00
N ILE A 73 -12.33 20.00 -17.88
CA ILE A 73 -13.05 19.42 -16.73
C ILE A 73 -12.86 17.91 -16.72
N GLU A 74 -13.08 17.23 -17.84
CA GLU A 74 -12.89 15.79 -17.96
C GLU A 74 -11.45 15.39 -17.61
N HIS A 75 -10.47 16.11 -18.14
CA HIS A 75 -9.05 15.89 -17.85
C HIS A 75 -8.73 16.03 -16.36
N LEU A 76 -9.22 17.10 -15.72
CA LEU A 76 -9.03 17.32 -14.27
C LEU A 76 -9.74 16.24 -13.44
N SER A 77 -10.93 15.81 -13.82
CA SER A 77 -11.67 14.74 -13.15
C SER A 77 -10.92 13.40 -13.22
N GLN A 78 -10.34 13.06 -14.37
CA GLN A 78 -9.50 11.86 -14.52
C GLN A 78 -8.23 11.95 -13.67
N SER A 79 -7.56 13.11 -13.67
CA SER A 79 -6.36 13.36 -12.86
C SER A 79 -6.64 13.28 -11.35
N LEU A 80 -7.81 13.75 -10.92
CA LEU A 80 -8.26 13.63 -9.53
C LEU A 80 -8.49 12.18 -9.14
N ALA A 81 -9.24 11.42 -9.95
CA ALA A 81 -9.53 10.01 -9.67
C ALA A 81 -8.25 9.16 -9.53
N LEU A 82 -7.27 9.37 -10.43
CA LEU A 82 -5.99 8.69 -10.34
C LEU A 82 -5.17 9.12 -9.11
N SER A 83 -5.28 10.39 -8.70
CA SER A 83 -4.62 10.88 -7.49
C SER A 83 -5.21 10.25 -6.22
N ASP A 84 -6.54 10.14 -6.15
CA ASP A 84 -7.25 9.47 -5.05
C ASP A 84 -6.88 7.99 -4.98
N ASP A 85 -6.79 7.33 -6.12
CA ASP A 85 -6.35 5.94 -6.22
C ASP A 85 -4.91 5.74 -5.70
N VAL A 86 -3.98 6.61 -6.09
CA VAL A 86 -2.59 6.58 -5.60
C VAL A 86 -2.55 6.76 -4.08
N GLN A 87 -3.35 7.70 -3.56
CA GLN A 87 -3.47 7.93 -2.13
C GLN A 87 -4.01 6.70 -1.41
N GLN A 88 -5.11 6.11 -1.90
CA GLN A 88 -5.71 4.93 -1.29
C GLN A 88 -4.72 3.76 -1.24
N ILE A 89 -4.05 3.46 -2.36
CA ILE A 89 -3.06 2.36 -2.40
C ILE A 89 -1.92 2.63 -1.41
N SER A 90 -1.45 3.88 -1.34
CA SER A 90 -0.41 4.28 -0.38
C SER A 90 -0.84 4.04 1.06
N GLU A 91 -2.03 4.50 1.44
CA GLU A 91 -2.58 4.33 2.78
C GLU A 91 -2.77 2.86 3.14
N GLU A 92 -3.22 2.04 2.19
CA GLU A 92 -3.38 0.59 2.39
C GLU A 92 -2.04 -0.14 2.59
N ILE A 93 -0.98 0.27 1.89
CA ILE A 93 0.36 -0.30 2.06
C ILE A 93 0.95 0.16 3.39
N GLU A 94 0.83 1.45 3.71
CA GLU A 94 1.35 2.03 4.96
C GLU A 94 0.66 1.44 6.20
N GLY A 95 -0.68 1.37 6.19
CA GLY A 95 -1.45 0.78 7.28
C GLY A 95 -1.07 -0.69 7.53
N TRP A 96 -0.95 -1.47 6.45
CA TRP A 96 -0.49 -2.86 6.56
C TRP A 96 0.95 -2.97 7.07
N THR A 97 1.86 -2.14 6.57
CA THR A 97 3.27 -2.15 7.00
C THR A 97 3.38 -1.85 8.49
N ASN A 98 2.70 -0.79 8.95
CA ASN A 98 2.74 -0.38 10.35
C ASN A 98 2.16 -1.47 11.27
N SER A 99 1.03 -2.06 10.89
CA SER A 99 0.42 -3.15 11.65
C SER A 99 1.34 -4.38 11.70
N SER A 100 1.91 -4.78 10.56
CA SER A 100 2.77 -5.96 10.46
C SER A 100 4.07 -5.77 11.23
N MET A 101 4.66 -4.58 11.17
CA MET A 101 5.89 -4.26 11.91
C MET A 101 5.65 -4.28 13.42
N MET A 102 4.52 -3.74 13.88
CA MET A 102 4.15 -3.75 15.29
C MET A 102 3.93 -5.18 15.79
N GLU A 103 3.15 -5.97 15.05
CA GLU A 103 2.87 -7.37 15.38
C GLU A 103 4.17 -8.21 15.40
N LEU A 104 5.02 -8.09 14.38
CA LEU A 104 6.30 -8.81 14.33
C LEU A 104 7.21 -8.42 15.50
N SER A 105 7.30 -7.13 15.82
CA SER A 105 8.11 -6.65 16.93
C SER A 105 7.63 -7.20 18.28
N GLU A 106 6.32 -7.21 18.52
CA GLU A 106 5.72 -7.81 19.72
C GLU A 106 5.95 -9.32 19.78
N SER A 107 5.76 -10.01 18.65
CA SER A 107 5.90 -11.46 18.55
C SER A 107 7.34 -11.93 18.81
N LEU A 108 8.33 -11.15 18.37
CA LEU A 108 9.74 -11.39 18.62
C LEU A 108 10.09 -11.20 20.10
N ASN A 109 9.47 -10.26 20.79
CA ASN A 109 9.68 -10.03 22.22
C ASN A 109 9.03 -11.10 23.11
N ASN A 110 7.90 -11.67 22.66
CA ASN A 110 7.08 -12.56 23.47
C ASN A 110 7.26 -14.06 23.14
N LEU A 111 8.18 -14.43 22.24
CA LEU A 111 8.45 -15.81 21.81
C LEU A 111 7.16 -16.61 21.57
N ILE A 112 6.22 -16.00 20.84
CA ILE A 112 4.92 -16.60 20.54
C ILE A 112 5.16 -17.99 19.94
N GLY A 113 4.49 -19.02 20.49
CA GLY A 113 4.78 -20.43 20.25
C GLY A 113 5.09 -20.76 18.78
N SER A 114 6.11 -21.60 18.57
CA SER A 114 6.79 -21.80 17.28
C SER A 114 5.83 -22.01 16.09
N GLN A 115 4.79 -22.82 16.27
CA GLN A 115 3.81 -23.12 15.22
C GLN A 115 2.95 -21.90 14.83
N ARG A 116 2.59 -21.06 15.81
CA ARG A 116 1.76 -19.87 15.57
C ARG A 116 2.56 -18.82 14.81
N MET A 117 3.82 -18.61 15.22
CA MET A 117 4.75 -17.73 14.52
C MET A 117 4.94 -18.18 13.06
N GLU A 118 5.19 -19.46 12.83
CA GLU A 118 5.38 -20.02 11.49
C GLU A 118 4.17 -19.81 10.57
N THR A 119 2.98 -20.06 11.11
CA THR A 119 1.72 -19.84 10.39
C THR A 119 1.53 -18.36 10.04
N ARG A 120 1.84 -17.45 10.98
CA ARG A 120 1.73 -16.02 10.73
C ARG A 120 2.75 -15.51 9.72
N LEU A 121 4.00 -15.97 9.81
CA LEU A 121 5.05 -15.62 8.84
C LEU A 121 4.68 -16.06 7.42
N SER A 122 4.04 -17.22 7.27
CA SER A 122 3.52 -17.70 5.99
C SER A 122 2.40 -16.81 5.45
N ALA A 123 1.47 -16.38 6.31
CA ALA A 123 0.41 -15.44 5.93
C ALA A 123 0.97 -14.06 5.53
N LEU A 124 1.93 -13.53 6.30
CA LEU A 124 2.61 -12.27 5.99
C LEU A 124 3.33 -12.32 4.63
N GLN A 125 3.93 -13.44 4.27
CA GLN A 125 4.57 -13.63 2.97
C GLN A 125 3.56 -13.50 1.81
N LEU A 126 2.37 -14.08 1.96
CA LEU A 126 1.31 -13.99 0.95
C LEU A 126 0.77 -12.55 0.84
N GLU A 127 0.50 -11.93 1.99
CA GLU A 127 0.06 -10.53 2.06
C GLU A 127 1.09 -9.58 1.44
N MET A 128 2.38 -9.82 1.68
CA MET A 128 3.48 -9.05 1.10
C MET A 128 3.47 -9.09 -0.43
N GLY A 129 3.27 -10.27 -1.03
CA GLY A 129 3.12 -10.39 -2.49
C GLY A 129 1.93 -9.57 -3.02
N LYS A 130 0.82 -9.51 -2.28
CA LYS A 130 -0.31 -8.62 -2.64
C LYS A 130 0.10 -7.14 -2.54
N LYS A 131 0.85 -6.74 -1.51
CA LYS A 131 1.30 -5.35 -1.34
C LYS A 131 2.34 -4.93 -2.38
N GLU A 132 3.22 -5.83 -2.80
CA GLU A 132 4.14 -5.61 -3.91
C GLU A 132 3.38 -5.41 -5.23
N HIS A 133 2.34 -6.21 -5.48
CA HIS A 133 1.47 -6.00 -6.63
C HIS A 133 0.75 -4.65 -6.59
N GLN A 134 0.21 -4.26 -5.42
CA GLN A 134 -0.39 -2.92 -5.23
C GLN A 134 0.62 -1.80 -5.51
N LEU A 135 1.89 -1.96 -5.13
CA LEU A 135 2.94 -0.99 -5.43
C LEU A 135 3.21 -0.88 -6.95
N VAL A 136 3.14 -1.99 -7.68
CA VAL A 136 3.23 -1.97 -9.16
C VAL A 136 2.01 -1.26 -9.76
N THR A 137 0.81 -1.52 -9.24
CA THR A 137 -0.40 -0.79 -9.66
C THR A 137 -0.26 0.71 -9.42
N LEU A 138 0.27 1.13 -8.27
CA LEU A 138 0.53 2.53 -7.96
C LEU A 138 1.48 3.17 -8.98
N GLN A 139 2.58 2.49 -9.34
CA GLN A 139 3.51 2.96 -10.38
C GLN A 139 2.84 3.12 -11.75
N GLY A 140 1.89 2.24 -12.09
CA GLY A 140 1.05 2.36 -13.27
C GLY A 140 0.22 3.65 -13.24
N LYS A 141 -0.52 3.88 -12.14
CA LYS A 141 -1.34 5.08 -11.98
C LYS A 141 -0.52 6.37 -11.96
N VAL A 142 0.67 6.36 -11.36
CA VAL A 142 1.61 7.49 -11.41
C VAL A 142 2.08 7.77 -12.84
N SER A 143 2.27 6.72 -13.66
CA SER A 143 2.64 6.86 -15.07
C SER A 143 1.48 7.43 -15.90
N GLU A 144 0.24 7.03 -15.63
CA GLU A 144 -0.97 7.59 -16.25
C GLU A 144 -1.15 9.07 -15.89
N LEU A 145 -0.97 9.44 -14.62
CA LEU A 145 -0.98 10.84 -14.16
C LEU A 145 0.09 11.68 -14.87
N LYS A 146 1.27 11.11 -15.11
CA LYS A 146 2.34 11.78 -15.85
C LYS A 146 1.93 12.06 -17.30
N GLN A 147 1.31 11.09 -17.95
CA GLN A 147 0.84 11.24 -19.34
C GLN A 147 -0.26 12.29 -19.45
N LEU A 148 -1.24 12.27 -18.55
CA LEU A 148 -2.31 13.27 -18.51
C LEU A 148 -1.74 14.68 -18.33
N ASN A 149 -0.83 14.88 -17.39
CA ASN A 149 -0.29 16.21 -17.10
C ASN A 149 0.77 16.68 -18.11
N CYS A 150 1.03 15.91 -19.18
CA CYS A 150 2.05 16.21 -20.19
C CYS A 150 3.44 16.53 -19.57
N SER A 151 3.74 15.97 -18.40
CA SER A 151 4.98 16.28 -17.67
C SER A 151 6.11 15.38 -18.15
N GLN A 152 7.27 15.97 -18.46
CA GLN A 152 8.44 15.18 -18.89
C GLN A 152 8.98 14.29 -17.76
N ASP A 153 8.84 14.71 -16.50
CA ASP A 153 9.30 14.00 -15.32
C ASP A 153 8.17 13.63 -14.37
N THR A 154 8.39 12.54 -13.62
CA THR A 154 7.51 12.17 -12.50
C THR A 154 7.68 13.19 -11.38
N PRO A 155 6.59 13.76 -10.83
CA PRO A 155 6.69 14.69 -9.72
C PRO A 155 7.53 14.13 -8.56
N ALA A 156 8.50 14.91 -8.06
CA ALA A 156 9.43 14.46 -7.01
C ALA A 156 8.71 13.91 -5.77
N LYS A 157 7.54 14.47 -5.43
CA LYS A 157 6.70 13.99 -4.32
C LYS A 157 6.24 12.54 -4.51
N LEU A 158 5.84 12.17 -5.73
CA LEU A 158 5.39 10.81 -6.06
C LEU A 158 6.58 9.83 -6.08
N GLN A 159 7.73 10.26 -6.58
CA GLN A 159 8.96 9.45 -6.51
C GLN A 159 9.38 9.16 -5.07
N VAL A 160 9.32 10.17 -4.19
CA VAL A 160 9.61 10.02 -2.75
C VAL A 160 8.61 9.06 -2.10
N LEU A 161 7.31 9.19 -2.42
CA LEU A 161 6.28 8.28 -1.93
C LEU A 161 6.56 6.84 -2.32
N GLU A 162 6.80 6.57 -3.60
CA GLU A 162 7.13 5.23 -4.08
C GLU A 162 8.37 4.65 -3.41
N ALA A 163 9.41 5.47 -3.24
CA ALA A 163 10.64 5.07 -2.57
C ALA A 163 10.39 4.73 -1.09
N ASP A 164 9.57 5.52 -0.39
CA ASP A 164 9.20 5.28 1.00
C ASP A 164 8.38 3.98 1.15
N LEU A 165 7.36 3.78 0.32
CA LEU A 165 6.55 2.55 0.34
C LEU A 165 7.41 1.32 0.04
N ARG A 166 8.29 1.39 -0.96
CA ARG A 166 9.24 0.30 -1.27
C ARG A 166 10.17 0.00 -0.09
N LYS A 167 10.68 1.05 0.56
CA LYS A 167 11.53 0.92 1.75
C LYS A 167 10.78 0.27 2.91
N LYS A 168 9.53 0.67 3.17
CA LYS A 168 8.65 0.11 4.19
C LYS A 168 8.39 -1.38 3.97
N LEU A 169 8.05 -1.80 2.74
CA LEU A 169 7.88 -3.22 2.41
C LEU A 169 9.18 -4.01 2.66
N SER A 170 10.33 -3.48 2.26
CA SER A 170 11.63 -4.10 2.52
C SER A 170 11.93 -4.24 4.02
N GLN A 171 11.50 -3.29 4.86
CA GLN A 171 11.66 -3.39 6.31
C GLN A 171 10.84 -4.53 6.90
N VAL A 172 9.57 -4.68 6.48
CA VAL A 172 8.73 -5.82 6.92
C VAL A 172 9.36 -7.14 6.48
N GLN A 173 9.86 -7.23 5.25
CA GLN A 173 10.57 -8.42 4.76
C GLN A 173 11.78 -8.78 5.61
N LYS A 174 12.62 -7.80 5.97
CA LYS A 174 13.77 -8.04 6.86
C LYS A 174 13.35 -8.56 8.23
N LEU A 175 12.29 -8.01 8.81
CA LEU A 175 11.76 -8.49 10.09
C LEU A 175 11.19 -9.91 10.00
N CYS A 176 10.50 -10.24 8.90
CA CYS A 176 10.04 -11.60 8.64
C CYS A 176 11.22 -12.59 8.58
N GLU A 177 12.29 -12.24 7.86
CA GLU A 177 13.48 -13.10 7.77
C GLU A 177 14.21 -13.24 9.11
N GLN A 178 14.29 -12.16 9.89
CA GLN A 178 14.82 -12.22 11.26
C GLN A 178 13.97 -13.13 12.15
N ALA A 179 12.64 -13.02 12.09
CA ALA A 179 11.74 -13.86 12.87
C ALA A 179 11.84 -15.34 12.47
N LYS A 180 11.99 -15.65 11.17
CA LYS A 180 12.26 -17.02 10.69
C LYS A 180 13.59 -17.56 11.21
N GLY A 181 14.64 -16.74 11.21
CA GLY A 181 15.95 -17.10 11.76
C GLY A 181 15.85 -17.48 13.24
N ASN A 182 15.27 -16.58 14.04
CA ASN A 182 15.06 -16.80 15.48
C ASN A 182 14.23 -18.06 15.75
N LEU A 183 13.18 -18.29 14.96
CA LEU A 183 12.33 -19.48 15.08
C LEU A 183 13.11 -20.78 14.82
N ARG A 184 14.00 -20.78 13.82
CA ARG A 184 14.86 -21.92 13.49
C ARG A 184 15.85 -22.22 14.61
N ASP A 185 16.47 -21.19 15.17
CA ASP A 185 17.41 -21.31 16.27
C ASP A 185 16.71 -21.85 17.52
N PHE A 186 15.56 -21.27 17.88
CA PHE A 186 14.73 -21.73 18.98
C PHE A 186 14.30 -23.19 18.81
N SER A 187 13.85 -23.57 17.62
CA SER A 187 13.44 -24.95 17.33
C SER A 187 14.60 -25.94 17.45
N SER A 188 15.80 -25.53 17.03
CA SER A 188 17.01 -26.34 17.16
C SER A 188 17.43 -26.52 18.62
N GLN A 189 17.40 -25.43 19.40
CA GLN A 189 17.69 -25.46 20.84
C GLN A 189 16.67 -26.33 21.60
N ARG A 190 15.38 -26.19 21.28
CA ARG A 190 14.32 -27.02 21.86
C ARG A 190 14.57 -28.51 21.60
N LYS A 191 14.89 -28.87 20.37
CA LYS A 191 15.19 -30.26 20.01
C LYS A 191 16.40 -30.81 20.78
N GLN A 192 17.48 -30.03 20.90
CA GLN A 192 18.64 -30.44 21.69
C GLN A 192 18.29 -30.69 23.16
N LEU A 193 17.44 -29.86 23.75
CA LEU A 193 16.96 -30.07 25.12
C LEU A 193 16.09 -31.33 25.23
N GLU A 194 15.19 -31.57 24.28
CA GLU A 194 14.36 -32.78 24.21
C GLU A 194 15.21 -34.05 24.08
N ASP A 195 16.23 -34.03 23.22
CA ASP A 195 17.17 -35.14 23.03
C ASP A 195 17.97 -35.41 24.33
N TYR A 196 18.42 -34.35 25.01
CA TYR A 196 19.14 -34.47 26.29
C TYR A 196 18.26 -35.03 27.42
N ILE A 197 17.01 -34.56 27.54
CA ILE A 197 16.04 -35.09 28.51
C ILE A 197 15.77 -36.57 28.25
N THR A 198 15.62 -36.95 26.98
CA THR A 198 15.40 -38.34 26.57
C THR A 198 16.60 -39.22 26.96
N GLN A 199 17.81 -38.77 26.64
CA GLN A 199 19.04 -39.46 27.01
C GLN A 199 19.18 -39.66 28.53
N MET A 200 18.92 -38.61 29.32
CA MET A 200 18.98 -38.69 30.78
C MET A 200 17.90 -39.61 31.35
N SER A 201 16.70 -39.60 30.76
CA SER A 201 15.60 -40.49 31.16
C SER A 201 15.95 -41.96 30.90
N ASP A 202 16.55 -42.26 29.75
CA ASP A 202 17.02 -43.61 29.41
C ASP A 202 18.17 -44.07 30.31
N TRP A 203 19.11 -43.16 30.64
CA TRP A 203 20.19 -43.44 31.57
C TRP A 203 19.68 -43.76 32.98
N LEU A 204 18.74 -42.95 33.50
CA LEU A 204 18.11 -43.20 34.80
C LEU A 204 17.38 -44.54 34.82
N LYS A 205 16.63 -44.87 33.75
CA LYS A 205 15.92 -46.14 33.61
C LYS A 205 16.88 -47.33 33.59
N SER A 206 18.02 -47.20 32.91
CA SER A 206 19.06 -48.23 32.88
C SER A 206 19.66 -48.48 34.27
N ILE A 207 19.91 -47.41 35.05
CA ILE A 207 20.39 -47.53 36.43
C ILE A 207 19.35 -48.18 37.32
N GLU A 208 18.08 -47.76 37.22
CA GLU A 208 16.97 -48.35 37.96
C GLU A 208 16.84 -49.86 37.68
N GLN A 209 16.92 -50.26 36.41
CA GLN A 209 16.93 -51.67 36.01
C GLN A 209 18.13 -52.42 36.57
N SER A 210 19.31 -51.83 36.56
CA SER A 210 20.53 -52.44 37.12
C SER A 210 20.43 -52.64 38.64
N LEU A 211 19.87 -51.68 39.36
CA LEU A 211 19.66 -51.76 40.80
C LEU A 211 18.59 -52.82 41.18
N THR A 212 17.53 -52.93 40.40
CA THR A 212 16.42 -53.88 40.65
C THR A 212 16.71 -55.31 40.20
N SER A 213 17.58 -55.50 39.20
CA SER A 213 18.03 -56.82 38.72
C SER A 213 19.22 -57.39 39.49
N SER A 214 19.85 -56.60 40.36
CA SER A 214 20.93 -57.08 41.24
C SER A 214 20.37 -58.12 42.22
N PRO A 215 20.95 -59.33 42.30
CA PRO A 215 20.45 -60.37 43.20
C PRO A 215 20.63 -59.90 44.64
N ILE A 216 19.52 -59.69 45.34
CA ILE A 216 19.51 -59.58 46.80
C ILE A 216 19.89 -60.95 47.35
N GLY A 217 21.19 -61.14 47.60
CA GLY A 217 21.71 -62.26 48.35
C GLY A 217 22.49 -63.29 47.52
N SER A 218 23.78 -63.01 47.31
CA SER A 218 24.80 -64.06 47.27
C SER A 218 26.25 -63.52 47.34
N ASP A 219 26.46 -62.29 47.83
CA ASP A 219 27.82 -61.70 47.85
C ASP A 219 28.19 -61.00 49.16
N LEU A 220 27.60 -61.47 50.27
CA LEU A 220 28.05 -61.10 51.61
C LEU A 220 29.42 -61.71 51.95
N GLU A 221 29.87 -62.75 51.23
CA GLU A 221 31.18 -63.37 51.42
C GLU A 221 32.33 -62.61 50.75
N ASP A 222 32.09 -61.88 49.66
CA ASP A 222 33.16 -61.19 48.92
C ASP A 222 33.52 -59.84 49.54
N ILE A 223 32.54 -59.14 50.13
CA ILE A 223 32.78 -57.88 50.86
C ILE A 223 33.57 -58.12 52.17
N CYS A 224 33.44 -59.30 52.79
CA CYS A 224 34.20 -59.66 53.99
C CYS A 224 35.66 -60.05 53.71
N ARG A 225 36.02 -60.51 52.50
CA ARG A 225 37.40 -60.93 52.20
C ARG A 225 38.42 -59.80 52.10
N VAL A 226 38.00 -58.55 51.86
CA VAL A 226 38.94 -57.42 51.73
C VAL A 226 39.51 -56.96 53.09
N LYS A 227 39.02 -57.49 54.22
CA LYS A 227 39.43 -57.04 55.57
C LYS A 227 40.29 -58.03 56.36
N VAL A 228 40.68 -59.17 55.77
CA VAL A 228 41.57 -60.16 56.41
C VAL A 228 42.82 -60.37 55.55
N GLY A 229 43.70 -59.38 55.58
CA GLY A 229 44.99 -59.39 54.89
C GLY A 229 45.93 -58.31 55.41
N ARG A 230 45.86 -58.02 56.72
CA ARG A 230 46.94 -57.33 57.44
C ARG A 230 47.51 -58.32 58.45
N HIS A 231 48.66 -58.88 58.13
CA HIS A 231 49.80 -59.00 59.04
C HIS A 231 51.06 -59.12 58.19
#